data_AF-A0A3N5N2Z0-F1
#
_entry.id   AF-A0A3N5N2Z0-F1
#
_cell.length_a   1.000
_cell.length_b   1.000
_cell.length_c   1.000
_cell.angle_alpha   90.00
_cell.angle_beta   90.00
_cell.angle_gamma   90.00
#
_symmetry.space_group_name_H-M   'P 1'
#
loop_
_entity.id
_entity.type
_entity.pdbx_description
1 polymer ?
#
loop_
_entity_poly.entity_id
_entity_poly.type
_entity_poly.pdbx_seq_one_letter_code
_entity_poly.pdbx_strand_id
1 'polypeptide(L)'
;EDIEANAKTNKVYVMLTNNSQRKAEQVDAANPRADNRFGHIIEIIPDGEDHASSKFRWEILVKCGDPSLAAVGATFNPNTSKDGWFGMPDNGAVDSLGRLWISTDGNYPKRTGRSDGLWAMETDGPARATSKLFFRCPNGAELCGPEFTPDDTTLFLAVQHPGETDESDPDAEAASFEAPPTRWPDFKDGIPPRPSIVVVTRKGGGKIGV
;
A
#
# COMPACT_ATOMS: atom_id res chain seq x y z
N GLU A 1 5.46 -4.24 8.50
CA GLU A 1 6.18 -3.15 7.84
C GLU A 1 5.99 -1.86 8.63
N ASP A 2 5.45 -0.81 8.03
CA ASP A 2 5.46 0.55 8.54
C ASP A 2 4.40 0.86 9.63
N ILE A 3 4.61 1.96 10.34
CA ILE A 3 3.72 2.52 11.35
C ILE A 3 3.59 4.02 11.13
N GLU A 4 2.37 4.50 10.85
CA GLU A 4 2.13 5.90 10.50
C GLU A 4 1.14 6.57 11.48
N ALA A 5 1.50 7.74 12.01
CA ALA A 5 0.70 8.47 12.99
C ALA A 5 -0.11 9.59 12.32
N ASN A 6 -1.42 9.61 12.55
CA ASN A 6 -2.33 10.58 11.97
C ASN A 6 -2.58 11.74 12.95
N ALA A 7 -1.85 12.84 12.76
CA ALA A 7 -1.99 14.05 13.57
C ALA A 7 -3.39 14.70 13.52
N LYS A 8 -4.23 14.35 12.52
CA LYS A 8 -5.60 14.87 12.40
C LYS A 8 -6.59 14.10 13.28
N THR A 9 -6.36 12.81 13.47
CA THR A 9 -7.30 11.89 14.15
C THR A 9 -6.76 11.28 15.44
N ASN A 10 -5.50 11.55 15.80
CA ASN A 10 -4.75 10.92 16.91
C ASN A 10 -4.66 9.38 16.80
N LYS A 11 -4.96 8.81 15.64
CA LYS A 11 -4.84 7.37 15.38
C LYS A 11 -3.45 7.02 14.88
N VAL A 12 -3.03 5.78 15.09
CA VAL A 12 -1.80 5.21 14.52
C VAL A 12 -2.16 4.01 13.66
N TYR A 13 -1.65 3.94 12.43
CA TYR A 13 -1.88 2.84 11.51
C TYR A 13 -0.66 1.93 11.45
N VAL A 14 -0.90 0.62 11.47
CA VAL A 14 0.15 -0.41 11.40
C VAL A 14 -0.08 -1.25 10.17
N MET A 15 0.91 -1.28 9.26
CA MET A 15 0.87 -2.04 8.03
C MET A 15 1.34 -3.48 8.28
N LEU A 16 0.41 -4.43 8.14
CA LEU A 16 0.70 -5.86 8.25
C LEU A 16 0.65 -6.49 6.86
N THR A 17 1.77 -6.41 6.14
CA THR A 17 1.90 -6.75 4.70
C THR A 17 1.34 -8.11 4.33
N ASN A 18 1.81 -9.19 4.95
CA ASN A 18 1.29 -10.54 4.74
C ASN A 18 1.90 -11.51 5.78
N ASN A 19 1.38 -12.73 5.82
CA ASN A 19 2.01 -13.87 6.47
C ASN A 19 1.40 -15.17 5.89
N SER A 20 1.98 -15.66 4.78
CA SER A 20 1.59 -16.93 4.13
C SER A 20 1.93 -18.17 4.96
N GLN A 21 2.79 -18.03 5.98
CA GLN A 21 3.16 -19.13 6.87
C GLN A 21 2.25 -19.26 8.09
N ARG A 22 1.31 -18.33 8.29
CA ARG A 22 0.40 -18.37 9.45
C ARG A 22 -0.50 -19.58 9.36
N LYS A 23 -0.41 -20.44 10.38
CA LYS A 23 -1.25 -21.63 10.52
C LYS A 23 -2.60 -21.29 11.14
N ALA A 24 -3.58 -22.17 10.98
CA ALA A 24 -4.94 -21.98 11.49
C ALA A 24 -4.98 -21.79 13.01
N GLU A 25 -4.13 -22.52 13.74
CA GLU A 25 -4.00 -22.42 15.20
C GLU A 25 -3.33 -21.13 15.68
N GLN A 26 -2.71 -20.36 14.79
CA GLN A 26 -2.04 -19.08 15.09
C GLN A 26 -2.91 -17.85 14.74
N VAL A 27 -4.17 -18.09 14.35
CA VAL A 27 -5.13 -17.02 14.09
C VAL A 27 -5.62 -16.45 15.41
N ASP A 28 -5.63 -15.13 15.49
CA ASP A 28 -6.16 -14.39 16.63
C ASP A 28 -6.92 -13.14 16.14
N ALA A 29 -7.40 -12.32 17.07
CA ALA A 29 -8.17 -11.14 16.73
C ALA A 29 -7.35 -10.13 15.90
N ALA A 30 -6.07 -9.94 16.22
CA ALA A 30 -5.19 -9.01 15.51
C ALA A 30 -4.67 -9.59 14.21
N ASN A 31 -4.75 -10.91 14.02
CA ASN A 31 -4.25 -11.62 12.86
C ASN A 31 -5.27 -12.66 12.36
N PRO A 32 -6.36 -12.23 11.72
CA PRO A 32 -7.57 -13.03 11.59
C PRO A 32 -7.57 -14.05 10.44
N ARG A 33 -6.46 -14.24 9.73
CA ARG A 33 -6.38 -15.11 8.54
C ARG A 33 -5.14 -16.00 8.59
N ALA A 34 -5.32 -17.31 8.49
CA ALA A 34 -4.25 -18.25 8.12
C ALA A 34 -3.90 -18.08 6.62
N ASP A 35 -2.69 -18.48 6.22
CA ASP A 35 -2.14 -18.25 4.87
C ASP A 35 -2.49 -16.83 4.34
N ASN A 36 -2.22 -15.82 5.18
CA ASN A 36 -2.63 -14.45 4.89
C ASN A 36 -1.73 -13.83 3.82
N ARG A 37 -2.05 -14.06 2.54
CA ARG A 37 -1.26 -13.54 1.42
C ARG A 37 -1.44 -12.05 1.13
N PHE A 38 -2.50 -11.44 1.64
CA PHE A 38 -2.90 -10.08 1.24
C PHE A 38 -2.71 -9.01 2.31
N GLY A 39 -2.51 -9.38 3.57
CA GLY A 39 -2.31 -8.40 4.63
C GLY A 39 -3.52 -7.60 5.05
N HIS A 40 -3.30 -6.72 6.02
CA HIS A 40 -4.33 -5.87 6.60
C HIS A 40 -3.69 -4.68 7.31
N ILE A 41 -4.51 -3.70 7.66
CA ILE A 41 -4.08 -2.51 8.38
C ILE A 41 -4.82 -2.48 9.71
N ILE A 42 -4.08 -2.35 10.81
CA ILE A 42 -4.65 -2.09 12.13
C ILE A 42 -4.60 -0.59 12.38
N GLU A 43 -5.67 -0.03 12.94
CA GLU A 43 -5.67 1.30 13.54
C GLU A 43 -5.65 1.18 15.07
N ILE A 44 -4.80 1.97 15.71
CA ILE A 44 -4.63 2.08 17.15
C ILE A 44 -5.14 3.46 17.59
N ILE A 45 -5.91 3.47 18.67
CA ILE A 45 -6.49 4.66 19.27
C ILE A 45 -5.95 4.76 20.70
N PRO A 46 -5.00 5.67 20.99
CA PRO A 46 -4.51 5.90 22.34
C PRO A 46 -5.64 6.27 23.30
N ASP A 47 -5.58 5.79 24.54
CA ASP A 47 -6.58 6.13 25.56
C ASP A 47 -6.53 7.64 25.86
N GLY A 48 -7.71 8.28 25.85
CA GLY A 48 -7.82 9.74 25.99
C GLY A 48 -7.17 10.56 24.86
N GLU A 49 -6.87 9.94 23.71
CA GLU A 49 -6.12 10.58 22.61
C GLU A 49 -4.71 11.08 23.03
N ASP A 50 -4.15 10.49 24.09
CA ASP A 50 -2.83 10.82 24.61
C ASP A 50 -1.81 9.77 24.18
N HIS A 51 -0.87 10.16 23.32
CA HIS A 51 0.21 9.29 22.86
C HIS A 51 1.22 8.91 23.96
N ALA A 52 1.20 9.58 25.12
CA ALA A 52 1.94 9.17 26.31
C ALA A 52 1.22 8.06 27.12
N SER A 53 -0.04 7.76 26.80
CA SER A 53 -0.80 6.74 27.50
C SER A 53 -0.22 5.34 27.27
N SER A 54 -0.20 4.53 28.33
CA SER A 54 0.19 3.13 28.26
C SER A 54 -0.96 2.20 27.86
N LYS A 55 -2.12 2.75 27.50
CA LYS A 55 -3.33 2.02 27.11
C LYS A 55 -3.81 2.50 25.76
N PHE A 56 -4.34 1.59 24.97
CA PHE A 56 -4.95 1.89 23.69
C PHE A 56 -6.06 0.89 23.39
N ARG A 57 -6.94 1.29 22.47
CA ARG A 57 -7.84 0.38 21.74
C ARG A 57 -7.31 0.21 20.33
N TRP A 58 -7.71 -0.85 19.65
CA TRP A 58 -7.35 -1.05 18.26
C TRP A 58 -8.47 -1.76 17.52
N GLU A 59 -8.52 -1.55 16.21
CA GLU A 59 -9.43 -2.21 15.29
C GLU A 59 -8.71 -2.50 13.97
N ILE A 60 -9.22 -3.44 13.18
CA ILE A 60 -8.75 -3.61 11.79
C ILE A 60 -9.40 -2.52 10.94
N LEU A 61 -8.57 -1.63 10.37
CA LEU A 61 -9.01 -0.64 9.40
C LEU A 61 -9.56 -1.32 8.15
N VAL A 62 -8.76 -2.21 7.56
CA VAL A 62 -9.12 -2.95 6.36
C VAL A 62 -8.39 -4.30 6.30
N LYS A 63 -9.11 -5.36 5.97
CA LYS A 63 -8.52 -6.61 5.45
C LYS A 63 -8.36 -6.45 3.95
N CYS A 64 -7.11 -6.55 3.49
CA CYS A 64 -6.75 -6.31 2.11
C CYS A 64 -6.96 -7.56 1.25
N GLY A 65 -6.88 -7.39 -0.07
CA GLY A 65 -7.07 -8.43 -1.09
C GLY A 65 -8.30 -8.22 -1.97
N ASP A 66 -8.50 -9.13 -2.92
CA ASP A 66 -9.58 -9.03 -3.92
C ASP A 66 -10.97 -9.21 -3.28
N PRO A 67 -11.83 -8.16 -3.27
CA PRO A 67 -13.17 -8.25 -2.71
C PRO A 67 -14.14 -9.09 -3.55
N SER A 68 -13.80 -9.42 -4.80
CA SER A 68 -14.62 -10.32 -5.63
C SER A 68 -14.51 -11.79 -5.22
N LEU A 69 -13.47 -12.14 -4.47
CA LEU A 69 -13.22 -13.48 -3.96
C LEU A 69 -13.68 -13.59 -2.50
N ALA A 70 -14.88 -14.16 -2.28
CA ALA A 70 -15.46 -14.27 -0.93
C ALA A 70 -14.52 -14.94 0.10
N ALA A 71 -13.71 -15.91 -0.34
CA ALA A 71 -12.73 -16.59 0.51
C ALA A 71 -11.61 -15.68 1.04
N VAL A 72 -11.29 -14.58 0.36
CA VAL A 72 -10.28 -13.60 0.80
C VAL A 72 -10.80 -12.79 1.99
N GLY A 73 -12.12 -12.56 2.05
CA GLY A 73 -12.78 -11.85 3.14
C GLY A 73 -12.28 -10.41 3.31
N ALA A 74 -11.97 -9.73 2.19
CA ALA A 74 -11.56 -8.33 2.18
C ALA A 74 -12.69 -7.41 2.70
N THR A 75 -12.33 -6.29 3.34
CA THR A 75 -13.31 -5.40 4.01
C THR A 75 -13.15 -3.93 3.60
N PHE A 76 -12.84 -3.70 2.33
CA PHE A 76 -12.94 -2.37 1.75
C PHE A 76 -14.38 -1.83 1.81
N ASN A 77 -14.53 -0.51 1.89
CA ASN A 77 -15.85 0.11 1.78
C ASN A 77 -16.48 -0.24 0.42
N PRO A 78 -17.80 -0.50 0.33
CA PRO A 78 -18.47 -0.79 -0.94
C PRO A 78 -18.30 0.29 -2.02
N ASN A 79 -18.02 1.54 -1.64
CA ASN A 79 -17.74 2.63 -2.56
C ASN A 79 -16.29 2.63 -3.12
N THR A 80 -15.45 1.68 -2.70
CA THR A 80 -14.11 1.48 -3.24
C THR A 80 -14.21 1.16 -4.73
N SER A 81 -13.45 1.88 -5.54
CA SER A 81 -13.47 1.70 -7.00
C SER A 81 -12.98 0.29 -7.40
N LYS A 82 -13.29 -0.16 -8.62
CA LYS A 82 -12.77 -1.43 -9.16
C LYS A 82 -11.25 -1.56 -9.01
N ASP A 83 -10.53 -0.46 -9.24
CA ASP A 83 -9.07 -0.41 -9.12
C ASP A 83 -8.60 -0.02 -7.71
N GLY A 84 -9.50 0.27 -6.78
CA GLY A 84 -9.20 0.81 -5.46
C GLY A 84 -8.82 -0.21 -4.40
N TRP A 85 -9.07 -1.50 -4.61
CA TRP A 85 -8.58 -2.52 -3.69
C TRP A 85 -7.07 -2.78 -3.91
N PHE A 86 -6.39 -3.21 -2.87
CA PHE A 86 -4.98 -3.59 -2.89
C PHE A 86 -4.69 -4.76 -1.95
N GLY A 87 -3.51 -5.35 -2.07
CA GLY A 87 -2.93 -6.31 -1.14
C GLY A 87 -1.52 -5.88 -0.73
N MET A 88 -1.00 -6.49 0.33
CA MET A 88 0.36 -6.32 0.82
C MET A 88 0.71 -4.85 1.13
N PRO A 89 -0.04 -4.21 2.04
CA PRO A 89 0.29 -2.86 2.48
C PRO A 89 1.66 -2.85 3.15
N ASP A 90 2.53 -1.96 2.70
CA ASP A 90 3.91 -1.83 3.18
C ASP A 90 4.10 -0.53 3.96
N ASN A 91 4.10 0.62 3.26
CA ASN A 91 4.30 1.93 3.89
C ASN A 91 3.03 2.79 3.89
N GLY A 92 3.04 3.79 4.76
CA GLY A 92 1.94 4.75 4.92
C GLY A 92 2.43 6.19 4.97
N ALA A 93 1.61 7.12 4.47
CA ALA A 93 1.73 8.54 4.76
C ALA A 93 0.36 9.16 5.00
N VAL A 94 0.26 10.11 5.93
CA VAL A 94 -0.97 10.87 6.18
C VAL A 94 -0.88 12.26 5.55
N ASP A 95 -1.90 12.64 4.78
CA ASP A 95 -1.99 14.00 4.23
C ASP A 95 -2.65 15.00 5.20
N SER A 96 -2.65 16.29 4.86
CA SER A 96 -3.26 17.32 5.73
C SER A 96 -4.77 17.19 5.91
N LEU A 97 -5.45 16.35 5.13
CA LEU A 97 -6.87 16.04 5.25
C LEU A 97 -7.13 14.83 6.17
N GLY A 98 -6.07 14.13 6.62
CA GLY A 98 -6.17 12.95 7.47
C GLY A 98 -6.43 11.65 6.72
N ARG A 99 -6.29 11.65 5.38
CA ARG A 99 -6.37 10.43 4.56
C ARG A 99 -5.07 9.65 4.70
N LEU A 100 -5.18 8.33 4.70
CA LEU A 100 -4.03 7.43 4.70
C LEU A 100 -3.67 7.07 3.26
N TRP A 101 -2.42 7.29 2.88
CA TRP A 101 -1.86 6.95 1.58
C TRP A 101 -0.98 5.72 1.75
N ILE A 102 -1.38 4.62 1.13
CA ILE A 102 -0.80 3.28 1.34
C ILE A 102 -0.01 2.90 0.11
N SER A 103 1.27 2.59 0.30
CA SER A 103 2.09 1.93 -0.70
C SER A 103 2.08 0.42 -0.50
N THR A 104 2.36 -0.32 -1.57
CA THR A 104 2.32 -1.79 -1.54
C THR A 104 3.61 -2.39 -2.08
N ASP A 105 3.94 -3.56 -1.54
CA ASP A 105 5.01 -4.45 -1.99
C ASP A 105 4.47 -5.89 -2.08
N GLY A 106 4.43 -6.41 -3.30
CA GLY A 106 4.20 -7.82 -3.57
C GLY A 106 3.08 -8.09 -4.56
N ASN A 107 2.42 -7.05 -5.09
CA ASN A 107 1.41 -7.21 -6.13
C ASN A 107 2.09 -7.49 -7.47
N TYR A 108 1.74 -8.63 -8.07
CA TYR A 108 2.24 -9.00 -9.38
C TYR A 108 1.08 -9.30 -10.35
N PRO A 109 1.10 -8.81 -11.61
CA PRO A 109 -0.03 -8.92 -12.51
C PRO A 109 -0.53 -10.35 -12.73
N LYS A 110 0.37 -11.34 -12.80
CA LYS A 110 0.01 -12.75 -12.97
C LYS A 110 -0.66 -13.37 -11.74
N ARG A 111 -0.29 -12.92 -10.53
CA ARG A 111 -0.69 -13.53 -9.26
C ARG A 111 -1.88 -12.83 -8.62
N THR A 112 -1.88 -11.50 -8.63
CA THR A 112 -2.94 -10.68 -8.00
C THR A 112 -3.78 -9.92 -9.00
N GLY A 113 -3.43 -9.92 -10.29
CA GLY A 113 -4.10 -9.08 -11.30
C GLY A 113 -3.78 -7.59 -11.14
N ARG A 114 -2.73 -7.24 -10.38
CA ARG A 114 -2.34 -5.86 -10.07
C ARG A 114 -0.83 -5.66 -10.11
N SER A 115 -0.43 -4.41 -10.31
CA SER A 115 0.91 -3.92 -9.99
C SER A 115 0.87 -3.24 -8.63
N ASP A 116 2.02 -3.16 -7.97
CA ASP A 116 2.18 -2.29 -6.81
C ASP A 116 2.02 -0.81 -7.16
N GLY A 117 1.87 0.03 -6.14
CA GLY A 117 1.56 1.43 -6.34
C GLY A 117 1.16 2.16 -5.07
N LEU A 118 0.39 3.24 -5.25
CA LEU A 118 -0.12 4.09 -4.16
C LEU A 118 -1.65 4.16 -4.21
N TRP A 119 -2.28 3.99 -3.05
CA TRP A 119 -3.71 4.16 -2.86
C TRP A 119 -4.00 5.23 -1.80
N ALA A 120 -5.02 6.05 -2.02
CA ALA A 120 -5.55 6.96 -1.02
C ALA A 120 -6.79 6.34 -0.36
N MET A 121 -6.81 6.30 0.97
CA MET A 121 -7.90 5.72 1.77
C MET A 121 -8.46 6.73 2.77
N GLU A 122 -9.79 6.79 2.80
CA GLU A 122 -10.54 7.48 3.84
C GLU A 122 -10.51 6.67 5.14
N THR A 123 -10.21 7.31 6.27
CA THR A 123 -9.94 6.62 7.55
C THR A 123 -11.04 6.77 8.59
N ASP A 124 -12.06 7.58 8.30
CA ASP A 124 -13.15 7.87 9.24
C ASP A 124 -14.48 8.18 8.54
N GLY A 125 -15.54 8.23 9.33
CA GLY A 125 -16.89 8.56 8.89
C GLY A 125 -17.52 7.54 7.94
N PRO A 126 -18.59 7.91 7.22
CA PRO A 126 -19.29 7.00 6.30
C PRO A 126 -18.42 6.50 5.14
N ALA A 127 -17.35 7.24 4.82
CA ALA A 127 -16.41 6.89 3.77
C ALA A 127 -15.27 5.99 4.25
N ARG A 128 -15.16 5.69 5.56
CA ARG A 128 -14.08 4.87 6.12
C ARG A 128 -13.83 3.60 5.30
N ALA A 129 -12.56 3.30 5.05
CA ALA A 129 -12.05 2.23 4.22
C ALA A 129 -12.40 2.32 2.72
N THR A 130 -12.88 3.49 2.24
CA THR A 130 -13.00 3.76 0.80
C THR A 130 -11.62 4.05 0.25
N SER A 131 -11.19 3.25 -0.72
CA SER A 131 -9.87 3.36 -1.31
C SER A 131 -9.92 3.66 -2.81
N LYS A 132 -8.94 4.43 -3.28
CA LYS A 132 -8.75 4.75 -4.70
C LYS A 132 -7.28 4.63 -5.06
N LEU A 133 -7.01 3.96 -6.17
CA LEU A 133 -5.69 3.92 -6.77
C LEU A 133 -5.29 5.30 -7.28
N PHE A 134 -4.10 5.74 -6.93
CA PHE A 134 -3.53 7.01 -7.35
C PHE A 134 -2.35 6.85 -8.31
N PHE A 135 -1.46 5.90 -8.02
CA PHE A 135 -0.25 5.65 -8.83
C PHE A 135 -0.03 4.15 -9.00
N ARG A 136 0.41 3.72 -10.19
CA ARG A 136 0.87 2.35 -10.46
C ARG A 136 2.36 2.36 -10.75
N CYS A 137 3.09 1.45 -10.11
CA CYS A 137 4.49 1.24 -10.37
C CYS A 137 4.75 0.62 -11.76
N PRO A 138 5.95 0.82 -12.33
CA PRO A 138 6.39 0.06 -13.49
C PRO A 138 6.50 -1.44 -13.15
N ASN A 139 6.57 -2.29 -14.17
CA ASN A 139 6.69 -3.73 -13.99
C ASN A 139 7.87 -4.09 -13.09
N GLY A 140 7.63 -5.00 -12.14
CA GLY A 140 8.66 -5.49 -11.22
C GLY A 140 9.03 -4.53 -10.09
N ALA A 141 8.46 -3.33 -10.05
CA ALA A 141 8.70 -2.40 -8.95
C ALA A 141 7.62 -2.51 -7.88
N GLU A 142 8.02 -2.31 -6.64
CA GLU A 142 7.16 -1.90 -5.54
C GLU A 142 7.13 -0.37 -5.40
N LEU A 143 6.33 0.13 -4.46
CA LEU A 143 6.43 1.51 -4.00
C LEU A 143 6.86 1.56 -2.53
N CYS A 144 8.01 2.15 -2.26
CA CYS A 144 8.52 2.35 -0.91
C CYS A 144 8.37 3.83 -0.51
N GLY A 145 7.75 4.11 0.64
CA GLY A 145 7.73 5.44 1.28
C GLY A 145 7.18 6.60 0.43
N PRO A 146 5.85 6.83 0.40
CA PRO A 146 5.30 8.10 -0.07
C PRO A 146 5.58 9.23 0.93
N GLU A 147 5.87 10.44 0.45
CA GLU A 147 6.08 11.60 1.32
C GLU A 147 5.46 12.86 0.72
N PHE A 148 4.69 13.61 1.51
CA PHE A 148 4.08 14.87 1.09
C PHE A 148 4.91 16.07 1.52
N THR A 149 4.92 17.14 0.72
CA THR A 149 5.27 18.45 1.26
C THR A 149 4.23 18.90 2.28
N PRO A 150 4.59 19.73 3.28
CA PRO A 150 3.65 20.16 4.34
C PRO A 150 2.36 20.86 3.84
N ASP A 151 2.35 21.36 2.61
CA ASP A 151 1.20 22.01 1.98
C ASP A 151 0.39 21.08 1.05
N ASP A 152 0.74 19.80 0.98
CA ASP A 152 0.23 18.76 0.08
C ASP A 152 0.32 19.09 -1.42
N THR A 153 1.16 20.03 -1.85
CA THR A 153 1.25 20.41 -3.27
C THR A 153 2.19 19.52 -4.08
N THR A 154 3.09 18.81 -3.39
CA THR A 154 4.05 17.89 -3.97
C THR A 154 4.04 16.57 -3.21
N LEU A 155 4.07 15.47 -3.94
CA LEU A 155 4.17 14.11 -3.42
C LEU A 155 5.41 13.43 -4.02
N PHE A 156 6.29 12.93 -3.16
CA PHE A 156 7.46 12.14 -3.54
C PHE A 156 7.13 10.65 -3.44
N LEU A 157 7.51 9.90 -4.47
CA LEU A 157 7.26 8.46 -4.58
C LEU A 157 8.57 7.74 -4.86
N ALA A 158 9.01 6.83 -3.99
CA ALA A 158 10.20 6.02 -4.26
C ALA A 158 9.82 4.70 -4.96
N VAL A 159 10.02 4.66 -6.27
CA VAL A 159 9.84 3.43 -7.04
C VAL A 159 11.08 2.56 -6.84
N GLN A 160 10.93 1.42 -6.17
CA GLN A 160 12.03 0.50 -5.86
C GLN A 160 12.11 -0.62 -6.92
N HIS A 161 13.32 -1.13 -7.14
CA HIS A 161 13.66 -2.29 -8.01
C HIS A 161 12.80 -2.51 -9.27
N PRO A 162 12.58 -1.50 -10.13
CA PRO A 162 11.88 -1.72 -11.39
C PRO A 162 12.57 -2.82 -12.20
N GLY A 163 11.79 -3.72 -12.80
CA GLY A 163 12.31 -4.82 -13.60
C GLY A 163 12.68 -6.08 -12.82
N GLU A 164 12.27 -6.20 -11.56
CA GLU A 164 12.24 -7.51 -10.91
C GLU A 164 11.17 -8.43 -11.55
N THR A 165 11.37 -9.72 -11.41
CA THR A 165 10.44 -10.78 -11.83
C THR A 165 9.82 -11.42 -10.59
N ASP A 166 8.59 -11.92 -10.67
CA ASP A 166 7.89 -12.50 -9.50
C ASP A 166 8.68 -13.65 -8.88
N GLU A 167 9.41 -13.40 -7.79
CA GLU A 167 10.21 -14.41 -7.09
C GLU A 167 9.35 -15.52 -6.48
N SER A 168 8.04 -15.27 -6.31
CA SER A 168 7.08 -16.26 -5.83
C SER A 168 6.56 -17.20 -6.93
N ASP A 169 6.84 -16.91 -8.20
CA ASP A 169 6.47 -17.73 -9.36
C ASP A 169 7.69 -18.55 -9.82
N PRO A 170 7.72 -19.88 -9.58
CA PRO A 170 8.86 -20.72 -9.97
C PRO A 170 9.04 -20.82 -11.49
N ASP A 171 8.01 -20.47 -12.26
CA ASP A 171 8.02 -20.47 -13.72
C ASP A 171 8.30 -19.06 -14.29
N ALA A 172 8.57 -18.06 -13.44
CA ALA A 172 8.98 -16.74 -13.90
C ALA A 172 10.37 -16.79 -14.56
N GLU A 173 10.46 -16.25 -15.76
CA GLU A 173 11.75 -16.03 -16.42
C GLU A 173 12.54 -15.00 -15.63
N ALA A 174 13.76 -15.35 -15.23
CA ALA A 174 14.61 -14.46 -14.43
C ALA A 174 15.02 -13.21 -15.22
N ALA A 175 14.94 -12.05 -14.58
CA ALA A 175 15.42 -10.80 -15.16
C ALA A 175 16.94 -10.84 -15.33
N SER A 176 17.43 -10.29 -16.45
CA SER A 176 18.86 -10.09 -16.71
C SER A 176 19.13 -8.65 -17.16
N PHE A 177 20.41 -8.28 -17.23
CA PHE A 177 20.79 -6.99 -17.78
C PHE A 177 20.34 -6.85 -19.24
N GLU A 178 20.44 -7.92 -20.03
CA GLU A 178 20.10 -7.95 -21.45
C GLU A 178 18.59 -7.96 -21.70
N ALA A 179 17.83 -8.65 -20.85
CA ALA A 179 16.39 -8.85 -21.00
C ALA A 179 15.62 -8.63 -19.67
N PRO A 180 15.51 -7.39 -19.17
CA PRO A 180 14.65 -7.07 -18.04
C PRO A 180 13.18 -6.86 -18.50
N PRO A 181 12.22 -7.06 -17.59
CA PRO A 181 10.79 -6.77 -17.81
C PRO A 181 10.45 -5.31 -18.15
N THR A 182 11.33 -4.37 -17.82
CA THR A 182 11.19 -2.95 -18.14
C THR A 182 12.56 -2.30 -18.27
N ARG A 183 12.61 -1.09 -18.81
CA ARG A 183 13.83 -0.24 -18.86
C ARG A 183 13.58 1.10 -18.17
N TRP A 184 12.60 1.15 -17.28
CA TRP A 184 12.21 2.36 -16.56
C TRP A 184 13.37 2.92 -15.72
N PRO A 185 13.54 4.26 -15.65
CA PRO A 185 12.70 5.29 -16.25
C PRO A 185 13.13 5.70 -17.66
N ASP A 186 14.31 5.28 -18.11
CA ASP A 186 14.94 5.78 -19.35
C ASP A 186 14.34 5.17 -20.63
N PHE A 187 13.75 3.97 -20.53
CA PHE A 187 13.19 3.20 -21.64
C PHE A 187 14.16 2.99 -22.82
N LYS A 188 15.45 2.86 -22.52
CA LYS A 188 16.53 2.80 -23.51
C LYS A 188 17.25 1.46 -23.48
N ASP A 189 17.46 0.87 -24.65
CA ASP A 189 18.25 -0.35 -24.81
C ASP A 189 19.68 -0.17 -24.30
N GLY A 190 20.19 -1.21 -23.63
CA GLY A 190 21.52 -1.20 -23.03
C GLY A 190 21.65 -0.35 -21.76
N ILE A 191 20.55 0.20 -21.24
CA ILE A 191 20.50 0.88 -19.94
C ILE A 191 19.72 -0.02 -18.96
N PRO A 192 20.22 -0.30 -17.75
CA PRO A 192 19.47 -1.11 -16.79
C PRO A 192 18.26 -0.32 -16.24
N PRO A 193 17.24 -1.00 -15.73
CA PRO A 193 16.23 -0.35 -14.89
C PRO A 193 16.87 0.35 -13.71
N ARG A 194 16.29 1.46 -13.25
CA ARG A 194 16.86 2.25 -12.15
C ARG A 194 15.78 2.65 -11.15
N PRO A 195 15.90 2.26 -9.86
CA PRO A 195 15.10 2.84 -8.79
C PRO A 195 15.20 4.37 -8.84
N SER A 196 14.06 5.06 -8.69
CA SER A 196 14.04 6.52 -8.79
C SER A 196 12.96 7.12 -7.89
N ILE A 197 13.22 8.34 -7.41
CA ILE A 197 12.21 9.18 -6.79
C ILE A 197 11.44 9.92 -7.87
N VAL A 198 10.12 9.77 -7.89
CA VAL A 198 9.21 10.53 -8.75
C VAL A 198 8.62 11.67 -7.94
N VAL A 199 8.62 12.87 -8.52
CA VAL A 199 7.97 14.05 -7.96
C VAL A 199 6.62 14.24 -8.67
N VAL A 200 5.54 14.10 -7.92
CA VAL A 200 4.18 14.27 -8.42
C VAL A 200 3.66 15.64 -8.01
N THR A 201 3.24 16.42 -9.01
CA THR A 201 2.62 17.74 -8.85
C THR A 201 1.36 17.84 -9.69
N ARG A 202 0.36 18.59 -9.22
CA ARG A 202 -0.86 18.87 -9.99
C ARG A 202 -0.57 19.85 -11.13
N LYS A 203 -1.04 19.55 -12.35
CA LYS A 203 -1.01 20.50 -13.47
C LYS A 203 -1.86 21.73 -13.12
N GLY A 204 -1.27 22.92 -13.23
CA GLY A 204 -1.91 24.16 -12.79
C GLY A 204 -1.76 24.46 -11.29
N GLY A 205 -1.02 23.64 -10.54
CA GLY A 205 -0.80 23.79 -9.11
C GLY A 205 -1.97 23.31 -8.25
N GLY A 206 -1.82 23.43 -6.94
CA GLY A 206 -2.80 23.00 -5.95
C GLY A 206 -2.48 21.64 -5.31
N LYS A 207 -3.28 21.28 -4.32
CA LYS A 207 -3.08 20.06 -3.52
C LYS A 207 -3.29 18.78 -4.33
N ILE A 208 -2.54 17.75 -3.96
CA ILE A 208 -2.65 16.40 -4.49
C ILE A 208 -3.95 15.72 -3.99
N GLY A 209 -4.63 15.01 -4.88
CA GLY A 209 -5.82 14.22 -4.54
C GLY A 209 -7.09 15.03 -4.24
N VAL A 210 -7.17 16.30 -4.67
CA VAL A 210 -8.34 17.19 -4.54
C VAL A 210 -9.05 17.41 -5.86
#